data_AF-A0A7Y7Y6L5-F1
#
_entry.id   AF-A0A7Y7Y6L5-F1
#
_cell.length_a   1.000
_cell.length_b   1.000
_cell.length_c   1.000
_cell.angle_alpha   90.00
_cell.angle_beta   90.00
_cell.angle_gamma   90.00
#
_symmetry.space_group_name_H-M   'P 1'
#
loop_
_entity.id
_entity.type
_entity.pdbx_description
1 polymer ?
#
loop_
_entity_poly.entity_id
_entity_poly.type
_entity_poly.pdbx_seq_one_letter_code
_entity_poly.pdbx_strand_id
1 'polypeptide(L)'
;HSRRRNIRRKLRSREAMRVEILETGDPRFNDEAWLAQLYALYRAVYDQSEIHFDLLTPEFFSGVLKDAASNGRVFCYWHCDELLGYNLCYVQGDKLLDKYIGLNYPLALEFNLYFVSWFVNLEYALSHGLKFYVAGWTDPQVKASLGADF
;
A
#
# COMPACT_ATOMS: atom_id res chain seq x y z
N HIS A 1 -14.51 9.39 24.59
CA HIS A 1 -13.26 8.87 25.23
C HIS A 1 -12.71 7.53 24.67
N SER A 2 -13.34 6.88 23.67
CA SER A 2 -12.86 5.62 23.06
C SER A 2 -11.85 5.80 21.89
N ARG A 3 -12.03 6.85 21.07
CA ARG A 3 -11.29 7.08 19.81
C ARG A 3 -9.77 7.27 19.99
N ARG A 4 -9.34 8.08 20.97
CA ARG A 4 -7.90 8.31 21.27
C ARG A 4 -7.16 7.03 21.69
N ARG A 5 -7.84 6.12 22.39
CA ARG A 5 -7.25 4.87 22.88
C ARG A 5 -7.01 3.88 21.73
N ASN A 6 -7.93 3.86 20.76
CA ASN A 6 -7.82 3.05 19.55
C ASN A 6 -6.68 3.54 18.65
N ILE A 7 -6.54 4.86 18.46
CA ILE A 7 -5.42 5.48 17.72
C ILE A 7 -4.07 5.14 18.36
N ARG A 8 -3.92 5.24 19.70
CA ARG A 8 -2.67 4.86 20.39
C ARG A 8 -2.31 3.38 20.24
N ARG A 9 -3.29 2.47 20.13
CA ARG A 9 -3.02 1.06 19.87
C ARG A 9 -2.53 0.84 18.44
N LYS A 10 -3.15 1.49 17.46
CA LYS A 10 -2.75 1.42 16.05
C LYS A 10 -1.37 2.06 15.78
N LEU A 11 -1.01 3.11 16.53
CA LEU A 11 0.32 3.72 16.48
C LEU A 11 1.42 2.79 17.02
N ARG A 12 1.13 1.92 18.00
CA ARG A 12 2.09 0.90 18.45
C ARG A 12 2.39 -0.16 17.40
N SER A 13 1.40 -0.56 16.60
CA SER A 13 1.63 -1.45 15.46
C SER A 13 2.58 -0.81 14.45
N ARG A 14 2.47 0.51 14.23
CA ARG A 14 3.41 1.26 13.39
C ARG A 14 4.83 1.28 13.95
N GLU A 15 5.02 1.45 15.26
CA GLU A 15 6.35 1.41 15.88
C GLU A 15 7.06 0.06 15.68
N ALA A 16 6.30 -1.02 15.52
CA ALA A 16 6.83 -2.36 15.25
C ALA A 16 7.08 -2.65 13.76
N MET A 17 6.80 -1.68 12.87
CA MET A 17 6.91 -1.85 11.42
C MET A 17 7.97 -0.94 10.82
N ARG A 18 8.76 -1.52 9.92
CA ARG A 18 9.67 -0.77 9.06
C ARG A 18 8.97 -0.50 7.74
N VAL A 19 8.93 0.77 7.34
CA VAL A 19 8.46 1.17 6.01
C VAL A 19 9.68 1.40 5.13
N GLU A 20 9.65 0.85 3.94
CA GLU A 20 10.65 1.08 2.91
C GLU A 20 9.96 1.57 1.65
N ILE A 21 10.48 2.60 1.01
CA ILE A 21 9.90 3.17 -0.22
C ILE A 21 10.88 2.90 -1.34
N LEU A 22 10.44 2.11 -2.32
CA LEU A 22 11.20 1.79 -3.53
C LEU A 22 10.67 2.62 -4.68
N GLU A 23 11.54 2.98 -5.61
CA GLU A 23 11.11 3.51 -6.90
C GLU A 23 10.90 2.33 -7.86
N THR A 24 9.93 2.42 -8.77
CA THR A 24 9.87 1.46 -9.88
C THR A 24 11.21 1.48 -10.63
N GLY A 25 11.66 0.34 -11.12
CA GLY A 25 13.01 0.15 -11.66
C GLY A 25 14.11 -0.09 -10.62
N ASP A 26 13.80 -0.12 -9.31
CA ASP A 26 14.76 -0.61 -8.29
C ASP A 26 15.30 -1.99 -8.67
N PRO A 27 16.62 -2.24 -8.57
CA PRO A 27 17.24 -3.51 -8.98
C PRO A 27 16.63 -4.76 -8.37
N ARG A 28 15.99 -4.66 -7.18
CA ARG A 28 15.29 -5.78 -6.55
C ARG A 28 14.10 -6.29 -7.35
N PHE A 29 13.49 -5.46 -8.19
CA PHE A 29 12.43 -5.91 -9.10
C PHE A 29 12.95 -6.78 -10.25
N ASN A 30 14.26 -7.03 -10.35
CA ASN A 30 14.81 -8.05 -11.26
C ASN A 30 14.87 -9.45 -10.62
N ASP A 31 14.57 -9.58 -9.33
CA ASP A 31 14.41 -10.88 -8.68
C ASP A 31 12.99 -11.43 -8.95
N GLU A 32 12.92 -12.49 -9.76
CA GLU A 32 11.66 -13.13 -10.14
C GLU A 32 10.94 -13.77 -8.94
N ALA A 33 11.67 -14.26 -7.94
CA ALA A 33 11.05 -14.82 -6.74
C ALA A 33 10.39 -13.70 -5.91
N TRP A 34 11.03 -12.55 -5.84
CA TRP A 34 10.47 -11.38 -5.18
C TRP A 34 9.24 -10.83 -5.90
N LEU A 35 9.29 -10.71 -7.23
CA LEU A 35 8.12 -10.31 -8.03
C LEU A 35 6.96 -11.29 -7.89
N ALA A 36 7.23 -12.59 -7.88
CA ALA A 36 6.21 -13.61 -7.65
C ALA A 36 5.57 -13.46 -6.25
N GLN A 37 6.36 -13.16 -5.22
CA GLN A 37 5.84 -12.86 -3.88
C GLN A 37 4.94 -11.62 -3.88
N LEU A 38 5.37 -10.51 -4.48
CA LEU A 38 4.57 -9.30 -4.58
C LEU A 38 3.26 -9.53 -5.35
N TYR A 39 3.33 -10.24 -6.46
CA TYR A 39 2.16 -10.58 -7.26
C TYR A 39 1.19 -11.48 -6.49
N ALA A 40 1.69 -12.44 -5.70
CA ALA A 40 0.85 -13.28 -4.84
C ALA A 40 0.09 -12.45 -3.78
N LEU A 41 0.71 -11.42 -3.20
CA LEU A 41 0.05 -10.50 -2.27
C LEU A 41 -1.03 -9.65 -2.96
N TYR A 42 -0.79 -9.20 -4.19
CA TYR A 42 -1.79 -8.52 -5.00
C TYR A 42 -2.96 -9.45 -5.36
N ARG A 43 -2.67 -10.68 -5.77
CA ARG A 43 -3.66 -11.72 -6.06
C ARG A 43 -4.51 -12.04 -4.84
N ALA A 44 -3.91 -12.14 -3.66
CA ALA A 44 -4.66 -12.34 -2.43
C ALA A 44 -5.68 -11.21 -2.23
N VAL A 45 -5.31 -9.95 -2.50
CA VAL A 45 -6.25 -8.81 -2.42
C VAL A 45 -7.39 -8.95 -3.40
N TYR A 46 -7.07 -9.31 -4.65
CA TYR A 46 -8.06 -9.57 -5.69
C TYR A 46 -9.05 -10.67 -5.27
N ASP A 47 -8.53 -11.82 -4.84
CA ASP A 47 -9.33 -13.02 -4.52
C ASP A 47 -10.26 -12.83 -3.30
N GLN A 48 -9.92 -11.93 -2.38
CA GLN A 48 -10.75 -11.62 -1.20
C GLN A 48 -11.72 -10.46 -1.42
N SER A 49 -11.60 -9.69 -2.50
CA SER A 49 -12.44 -8.51 -2.73
C SER A 49 -13.76 -8.92 -3.39
N GLU A 50 -14.91 -8.60 -2.78
CA GLU A 50 -16.22 -8.85 -3.41
C GLU A 50 -16.41 -8.03 -4.70
N ILE A 51 -15.74 -6.87 -4.78
CA ILE A 51 -15.66 -6.03 -5.98
C ILE A 51 -14.27 -6.22 -6.59
N HIS A 52 -14.25 -6.89 -7.75
CA HIS A 52 -13.04 -7.14 -8.49
C HIS A 52 -12.81 -6.01 -9.50
N PHE A 53 -11.69 -5.31 -9.40
CA PHE A 53 -11.21 -4.37 -10.42
C PHE A 53 -10.32 -5.07 -11.44
N ASP A 54 -9.54 -4.31 -12.22
CA ASP A 54 -8.55 -4.84 -13.16
C ASP A 54 -7.68 -5.92 -12.50
N LEU A 55 -7.70 -7.12 -13.08
CA LEU A 55 -6.73 -8.16 -12.78
C LEU A 55 -5.54 -8.00 -13.73
N LEU A 56 -4.43 -7.53 -13.20
CA LEU A 56 -3.17 -7.45 -13.95
C LEU A 56 -2.66 -8.85 -14.23
N THR A 57 -2.14 -9.08 -15.44
CA THR A 57 -1.36 -10.29 -15.70
C THR A 57 -0.02 -10.21 -14.96
N PRO A 58 0.62 -11.35 -14.63
CA PRO A 58 1.94 -11.36 -14.01
C PRO A 58 2.99 -10.55 -14.80
N GLU A 59 2.92 -10.62 -16.14
CA GLU A 59 3.85 -9.95 -17.04
C GLU A 59 3.68 -8.43 -17.00
N PHE A 60 2.43 -7.96 -17.03
CA PHE A 60 2.15 -6.52 -16.93
C PHE A 60 2.54 -5.98 -15.56
N PHE A 61 2.18 -6.70 -14.49
CA PHE A 61 2.55 -6.34 -13.12
C PHE A 61 4.06 -6.20 -12.95
N SER A 62 4.81 -7.20 -13.42
CA SER A 62 6.27 -7.19 -13.38
C SER A 62 6.86 -6.08 -14.24
N GLY A 63 6.30 -5.84 -15.43
CA GLY A 63 6.71 -4.77 -16.34
C GLY A 63 6.59 -3.39 -15.69
N VAL A 64 5.46 -3.13 -15.02
CA VAL A 64 5.25 -1.86 -14.30
C VAL A 64 6.28 -1.65 -13.18
N LEU A 65 6.59 -2.70 -12.40
CA LEU A 65 7.56 -2.60 -11.31
C LEU A 65 9.00 -2.45 -11.80
N LYS A 66 9.37 -3.09 -12.92
CA LYS A 66 10.69 -2.99 -13.54
C LYS A 66 10.91 -1.66 -14.28
N ASP A 67 9.85 -0.95 -14.64
CA ASP A 67 9.95 0.28 -15.43
C ASP A 67 10.23 1.53 -14.56
N ALA A 68 11.48 2.00 -14.60
CA ALA A 68 11.87 3.25 -13.95
C ALA A 68 11.11 4.48 -14.51
N ALA A 69 10.74 4.46 -15.80
CA ALA A 69 10.01 5.55 -16.42
C ALA A 69 8.54 5.62 -15.97
N SER A 70 8.01 4.54 -15.38
CA SER A 70 6.70 4.53 -14.72
C SER A 70 6.64 5.55 -13.57
N ASN A 71 7.77 5.87 -12.94
CA ASN A 71 7.90 6.80 -11.83
C ASN A 71 6.95 6.49 -10.65
N GLY A 72 6.77 5.21 -10.36
CA GLY A 72 6.00 4.74 -9.22
C GLY A 72 6.79 4.81 -7.91
N ARG A 73 6.08 4.79 -6.79
CA ARG A 73 6.62 4.62 -5.44
C ARG A 73 5.97 3.39 -4.81
N VAL A 74 6.79 2.41 -4.47
CA VAL A 74 6.37 1.14 -3.87
C VAL A 74 6.67 1.18 -2.38
N PHE A 75 5.65 1.39 -1.56
CA PHE A 75 5.74 1.40 -0.11
C PHE A 75 5.65 -0.03 0.39
N CYS A 76 6.74 -0.61 0.85
CA CYS A 76 6.81 -1.94 1.44
C CYS A 76 6.73 -1.84 2.97
N TYR A 77 5.85 -2.64 3.58
CA TYR A 77 5.65 -2.67 5.02
C TYR A 77 6.17 -3.98 5.59
N TRP A 78 7.16 -3.86 6.47
CA TRP A 78 7.88 -5.00 7.01
C TRP A 78 7.67 -5.12 8.52
N HIS A 79 7.55 -6.35 9.00
CA HIS A 79 7.77 -6.68 10.41
C HIS A 79 8.94 -7.67 10.49
N CYS A 80 10.03 -7.25 11.13
CA CYS A 80 11.31 -7.95 11.01
C CYS A 80 11.69 -8.13 9.53
N ASP A 81 11.83 -9.39 9.08
CA ASP A 81 12.17 -9.76 7.70
C ASP A 81 10.94 -10.22 6.89
N GLU A 82 9.74 -10.16 7.46
CA GLU A 82 8.50 -10.55 6.79
C GLU A 82 7.80 -9.35 6.14
N LEU A 83 7.49 -9.49 4.85
CA LEU A 83 6.67 -8.51 4.14
C LEU A 83 5.21 -8.70 4.51
N LEU A 84 4.62 -7.68 5.13
CA LEU A 84 3.20 -7.65 5.50
C LEU A 84 2.33 -7.25 4.31
N GLY A 85 2.85 -6.41 3.43
CA GLY A 85 2.17 -5.92 2.25
C GLY A 85 2.88 -4.74 1.62
N TYR A 86 2.27 -4.16 0.58
CA TYR A 86 2.79 -2.97 -0.09
C TYR A 86 1.69 -2.13 -0.75
N ASN A 87 2.00 -0.86 -1.00
CA ASN A 87 1.25 -0.01 -1.94
C ASN A 87 2.14 0.35 -3.13
N LEU A 88 1.57 0.38 -4.33
CA LEU A 88 2.15 1.05 -5.50
C LEU A 88 1.38 2.35 -5.73
N CYS A 89 2.07 3.47 -5.51
CA CYS A 89 1.52 4.80 -5.66
C CYS A 89 2.20 5.60 -6.77
N TYR A 90 1.50 6.60 -7.29
CA TYR A 90 2.01 7.53 -8.30
C TYR A 90 1.78 8.97 -7.87
N VAL A 91 2.77 9.82 -8.10
CA VAL A 91 2.58 11.26 -7.96
C VAL A 91 2.07 11.81 -9.29
N GLN A 92 0.90 12.45 -9.28
CA GLN A 92 0.33 13.12 -10.45
C GLN A 92 -0.12 14.53 -10.05
N GLY A 93 0.61 15.54 -10.53
CA GLY A 93 0.37 16.93 -10.13
C GLY A 93 0.58 17.10 -8.62
N ASP A 94 -0.45 17.57 -7.92
CA ASP A 94 -0.46 17.74 -6.46
C ASP A 94 -1.09 16.56 -5.70
N LYS A 95 -1.18 15.38 -6.35
CA LYS A 95 -1.85 14.20 -5.82
C LYS A 95 -0.91 13.01 -5.68
N LEU A 96 -1.06 12.27 -4.58
CA LEU A 96 -0.57 10.89 -4.46
C LEU A 96 -1.73 9.93 -4.76
N LEU A 97 -1.60 9.14 -5.81
CA LEU A 97 -2.58 8.15 -6.23
C LEU A 97 -2.17 6.78 -5.68
N ASP A 98 -3.00 6.16 -4.85
CA ASP A 98 -2.79 4.80 -4.36
C ASP A 98 -3.41 3.79 -5.33
N LYS A 99 -2.60 3.28 -6.26
CA LYS A 99 -3.12 2.58 -7.44
C LYS A 99 -3.33 1.09 -7.21
N TYR A 100 -2.37 0.42 -6.58
CA TYR A 100 -2.45 -1.01 -6.27
C TYR A 100 -1.96 -1.29 -4.85
N ILE A 101 -2.57 -2.28 -4.22
CA ILE A 101 -2.19 -2.77 -2.89
C ILE A 101 -2.08 -4.29 -2.92
N GLY A 102 -1.06 -4.82 -2.26
CA GLY A 102 -0.91 -6.26 -2.01
C GLY A 102 -0.75 -6.51 -0.51
N LEU A 103 -1.41 -7.55 0.01
CA LEU A 103 -1.49 -7.79 1.44
C LEU A 103 -1.35 -9.27 1.79
N ASN A 104 -0.58 -9.52 2.85
CA ASN A 104 -0.57 -10.81 3.52
C ASN A 104 -1.69 -10.77 4.57
N TYR A 105 -2.90 -11.23 4.24
CA TYR A 105 -4.09 -10.99 5.05
C TYR A 105 -4.01 -11.36 6.54
N PRO A 106 -3.55 -12.57 6.93
CA PRO A 106 -3.40 -12.91 8.34
C PRO A 106 -2.57 -11.86 9.10
N LEU A 107 -1.43 -11.49 8.55
CA LEU A 107 -0.53 -10.50 9.16
C LEU A 107 -1.07 -9.07 9.02
N ALA A 108 -1.63 -8.71 7.87
CA ALA A 108 -2.19 -7.39 7.62
C ALA A 108 -3.33 -7.06 8.60
N LEU A 109 -4.15 -8.04 8.96
CA LEU A 109 -5.19 -7.88 9.98
C LEU A 109 -4.57 -7.74 11.39
N GLU A 110 -3.60 -8.59 11.73
CA GLU A 110 -2.89 -8.54 13.02
C GLU A 110 -2.23 -7.17 13.26
N PHE A 111 -1.51 -6.68 12.26
CA PHE A 111 -0.76 -5.40 12.32
C PHE A 111 -1.61 -4.18 11.95
N ASN A 112 -2.91 -4.34 11.67
CA ASN A 112 -3.81 -3.27 11.21
C ASN A 112 -3.27 -2.51 9.98
N LEU A 113 -2.66 -3.24 9.05
CA LEU A 113 -1.86 -2.69 7.96
C LEU A 113 -2.64 -1.72 7.07
N TYR A 114 -3.90 -1.99 6.75
CA TYR A 114 -4.76 -1.06 5.99
C TYR A 114 -4.79 0.35 6.59
N PHE A 115 -4.87 0.43 7.92
CA PHE A 115 -4.87 1.72 8.60
C PHE A 115 -3.48 2.34 8.57
N VAL A 116 -2.43 1.54 8.82
CA VAL A 116 -1.08 2.09 8.88
C VAL A 116 -0.60 2.55 7.50
N SER A 117 -0.88 1.81 6.44
CA SER A 117 -0.52 2.18 5.07
C SER A 117 -1.15 3.51 4.66
N TRP A 118 -2.42 3.73 5.01
CA TRP A 118 -3.12 5.00 4.78
C TRP A 118 -2.42 6.19 5.45
N PHE A 119 -2.02 6.04 6.72
CA PHE A 119 -1.28 7.09 7.44
C PHE A 119 0.11 7.34 6.85
N VAL A 120 0.83 6.28 6.50
CA VAL A 120 2.15 6.37 5.89
C VAL A 120 2.08 7.11 4.54
N ASN A 121 1.11 6.76 3.69
CA ASN A 121 0.92 7.40 2.39
C ASN A 121 0.50 8.87 2.53
N LEU A 122 -0.34 9.20 3.52
CA LEU A 122 -0.70 10.58 3.83
C LEU A 122 0.49 11.40 4.31
N GLU A 123 1.31 10.86 5.21
CA GLU A 123 2.52 11.54 5.67
C GLU A 123 3.54 11.73 4.56
N TYR A 124 3.65 10.76 3.65
CA TYR A 124 4.41 10.93 2.43
C TYR A 124 3.87 12.10 1.60
N ALA A 125 2.55 12.14 1.36
CA ALA A 125 1.93 13.23 0.61
C ALA A 125 2.21 14.60 1.25
N LEU A 126 2.03 14.72 2.56
CA LEU A 126 2.29 15.96 3.31
C LEU A 126 3.76 16.39 3.25
N SER A 127 4.70 15.46 3.48
CA SER A 127 6.14 15.74 3.45
C SER A 127 6.64 16.16 2.06
N HIS A 128 5.93 15.77 1.00
CA HIS A 128 6.26 16.13 -0.38
C HIS A 128 5.42 17.31 -0.90
N GLY A 129 4.66 17.98 -0.04
CA GLY A 129 3.85 19.15 -0.41
C GLY A 129 2.66 18.82 -1.33
N LEU A 130 2.26 17.55 -1.39
CA LEU A 130 1.08 17.11 -2.13
C LEU A 130 -0.17 17.53 -1.35
N LYS A 131 -1.21 17.95 -2.08
CA LYS A 131 -2.46 18.46 -1.51
C LYS A 131 -3.50 17.37 -1.32
N PHE A 132 -3.41 16.31 -2.11
CA PHE A 132 -4.41 15.24 -2.12
C PHE A 132 -3.74 13.87 -2.03
N TYR A 133 -4.39 12.99 -1.26
CA TYR A 133 -4.13 11.56 -1.31
C TYR A 133 -5.40 10.87 -1.79
N VAL A 134 -5.31 10.22 -2.94
CA VAL A 134 -6.42 9.53 -3.58
C VAL A 134 -6.26 8.05 -3.28
N ALA A 135 -6.90 7.59 -2.22
CA ALA A 135 -6.93 6.18 -1.87
C ALA A 135 -7.71 5.39 -2.93
N GLY A 136 -7.20 4.21 -3.29
CA GLY A 136 -7.86 3.26 -4.19
C GLY A 136 -9.30 2.95 -3.77
N TRP A 137 -10.07 2.37 -4.70
CA TRP A 137 -11.51 2.12 -4.51
C TRP A 137 -11.84 0.95 -3.55
N THR A 138 -10.84 0.22 -3.06
CA THR A 138 -10.99 -0.99 -2.22
C THR A 138 -11.39 -0.73 -0.76
N ASP A 139 -11.92 0.45 -0.41
CA ASP A 139 -12.18 0.76 0.99
C ASP A 139 -13.53 1.44 1.28
N PRO A 140 -14.68 0.77 1.06
CA PRO A 140 -15.97 1.30 1.51
C PRO A 140 -16.06 1.42 3.04
N GLN A 141 -15.37 0.55 3.79
CA GLN A 141 -15.56 0.43 5.24
C GLN A 141 -14.64 1.35 6.07
N VAL A 142 -13.42 1.66 5.64
CA VAL A 142 -12.54 2.62 6.33
C VAL A 142 -12.87 4.06 5.93
N LYS A 143 -13.31 4.31 4.68
CA LYS A 143 -13.69 5.66 4.19
C LYS A 143 -14.81 6.29 5.02
N ALA A 144 -15.77 5.49 5.50
CA ALA A 144 -16.85 5.96 6.37
C ALA A 144 -16.38 6.39 7.78
N SER A 145 -15.20 5.94 8.23
CA SER A 145 -14.73 6.18 9.61
C SER A 145 -13.82 7.42 9.77
N LEU A 146 -13.37 8.00 8.66
CA LEU A 146 -12.32 9.03 8.63
C LEU A 146 -12.68 10.33 7.88
N GLY A 147 -13.89 10.45 7.31
CA GLY A 147 -14.41 11.73 6.80
C GLY A 147 -13.88 12.15 5.42
N ALA A 148 -13.69 11.19 4.51
CA ALA A 148 -13.46 11.53 3.10
C ALA A 148 -14.77 12.05 2.48
N ASP A 149 -14.73 13.24 1.88
CA ASP A 149 -15.80 13.76 1.03
C ASP A 149 -15.57 13.32 -0.43
N PHE A 150 -16.66 13.02 -1.13
CA PHE A 150 -16.71 12.46 -2.49
C PHE A 150 -16.53 13.52 -3.58
#